data_AF-A0A3D2MPS2-F1
#
_entry.id   AF-A0A3D2MPS2-F1
#
_cell.length_a   1.000
_cell.length_b   1.000
_cell.length_c   1.000
_cell.angle_alpha   90.00
_cell.angle_beta   90.00
_cell.angle_gamma   90.00
#
_symmetry.space_group_name_H-M   'P 1'
#
loop_
_entity.id
_entity.type
_entity.pdbx_description
1 polymer ?
#
loop_
_entity_poly.entity_id
_entity_poly.type
_entity_poly.pdbx_seq_one_letter_code
_entity_poly.pdbx_strand_id
1 'polypeptide(L)'
;GHVLFSSSGQINENTSQGIADQIELDLSNIHAPAAGKSYYAWLLNDDPVEGKVLLLGQLPVIHGQVHFHFNGDQQHTNLLEVTNRLLVTEEDAGTVPSTPSLDTSTWRFMAEFPQKPNPQDTVHHFSLLSHLRHLLASDPTLKLLGMPGGLDIWLFRNVQKVLEWSGSARDDWANQSTDLMHRHIIRILDYLDGLSYVQQDVPVDSPVLVNERIARVSLLEFDVQHQNPPGFLYHIALHLQGMVDSPGATAEQKHLAIQIDAAISKVEALLEQVHQDAKKLVMMTDTQLQQPSTLSLLDDMVKHAQDAFIGQFDPTTGEIQNGVTQIHYAIQRLAPIEVAIVPATTARANSSLELCIPCLLNTIHLQM
;
A
#
# COMPACT_ATOMS: atom_id res chain seq x y z
N GLY A 1 -1.87 0.67 23.59
CA GLY A 1 -0.55 0.66 22.92
C GLY A 1 -0.79 0.27 21.48
N HIS A 2 0.18 0.38 20.60
CA HIS A 2 -0.05 0.12 19.18
C HIS A 2 1.11 -0.64 18.54
N VAL A 3 0.82 -1.24 17.40
CA VAL A 3 1.77 -1.85 16.48
C VAL A 3 1.71 -1.10 15.17
N LEU A 4 2.87 -0.76 14.61
CA LEU A 4 3.01 -0.19 13.28
C LEU A 4 3.91 -1.08 12.42
N PHE A 5 3.50 -1.27 11.17
CA PHE A 5 4.34 -1.87 10.14
C PHE A 5 5.03 -0.75 9.36
N SER A 6 6.33 -0.89 9.16
CA SER A 6 7.14 0.05 8.41
C SER A 6 8.03 -0.68 7.41
N SER A 7 8.53 0.05 6.43
CA SER A 7 9.38 -0.47 5.35
C SER A 7 10.82 -0.05 5.58
N SER A 8 11.77 -0.99 5.48
CA SER A 8 13.21 -0.72 5.60
C SER A 8 13.78 0.12 4.45
N GLY A 9 12.99 0.36 3.41
CA GLY A 9 13.40 1.12 2.23
C GLY A 9 14.24 0.30 1.25
N GLN A 10 14.30 -1.04 1.39
CA GLN A 10 14.84 -1.88 0.33
C GLN A 10 13.84 -1.88 -0.83
N ILE A 11 14.22 -1.23 -1.92
CA ILE A 11 13.36 -1.03 -3.09
C ILE A 11 13.80 -2.01 -4.17
N ASN A 12 12.90 -2.93 -4.54
CA ASN A 12 13.06 -3.85 -5.66
C ASN A 12 11.77 -3.92 -6.48
N GLU A 13 11.89 -3.99 -7.81
CA GLU A 13 10.76 -4.14 -8.74
C GLU A 13 10.33 -5.60 -8.94
N ASN A 14 11.15 -6.55 -8.50
CA ASN A 14 10.97 -7.99 -8.72
C ASN A 14 10.67 -8.77 -7.43
N THR A 15 10.76 -8.13 -6.26
CA THR A 15 10.39 -8.73 -4.97
C THR A 15 9.64 -7.73 -4.11
N SER A 16 8.86 -8.24 -3.14
CA SER A 16 8.21 -7.43 -2.09
C SER A 16 9.09 -7.27 -0.84
N GLN A 17 10.35 -7.71 -0.91
CA GLN A 17 11.27 -7.63 0.21
C GLN A 17 11.54 -6.16 0.55
N GLY A 18 11.54 -5.83 1.84
CA GLY A 18 11.72 -4.46 2.31
C GLY A 18 10.45 -3.62 2.39
N ILE A 19 9.29 -4.18 2.01
CA ILE A 19 7.98 -3.56 2.15
C ILE A 19 7.32 -4.11 3.41
N ALA A 20 6.90 -3.24 4.34
CA ALA A 20 6.25 -3.64 5.59
C ALA A 20 7.00 -4.77 6.33
N ASP A 21 8.33 -4.72 6.30
CA ASP A 21 9.24 -5.73 6.85
C ASP A 21 9.73 -5.39 8.27
N GLN A 22 9.40 -4.21 8.77
CA GLN A 22 9.78 -3.74 10.10
C GLN A 22 8.55 -3.54 10.98
N ILE A 23 8.76 -3.65 12.30
CA ILE A 23 7.70 -3.44 13.30
C ILE A 23 8.15 -2.43 14.35
N GLU A 24 7.27 -1.50 14.67
CA GLU A 24 7.34 -0.68 15.88
C GLU A 24 6.21 -1.11 16.83
N LEU A 25 6.57 -1.40 18.08
CA LEU A 25 5.65 -1.79 19.14
C LEU A 25 5.83 -0.87 20.34
N ASP A 26 4.78 -0.10 20.62
CA ASP A 26 4.73 0.84 21.73
C ASP A 26 3.64 0.44 22.72
N LEU A 27 4.06 0.10 23.94
CA LEU A 27 3.17 -0.24 25.05
C LEU A 27 3.45 0.65 26.26
N SER A 28 2.40 0.97 27.00
CA SER A 28 2.48 1.79 28.21
C SER A 28 1.71 1.13 29.35
N ASN A 29 2.06 1.50 30.58
CA ASN A 29 1.49 0.94 31.80
C ASN A 29 1.72 -0.58 31.94
N ILE A 30 2.90 -1.03 31.54
CA ILE A 30 3.28 -2.45 31.56
C ILE A 30 3.94 -2.79 32.89
N HIS A 31 3.41 -3.81 33.58
CA HIS A 31 4.03 -4.31 34.80
C HIS A 31 5.35 -5.04 34.48
N ALA A 32 6.26 -5.10 35.46
CA ALA A 32 7.43 -5.96 35.31
C ALA A 32 6.99 -7.44 35.21
N PRO A 33 7.63 -8.26 34.37
CA PRO A 33 7.33 -9.68 34.31
C PRO A 33 7.64 -10.35 35.66
N ALA A 34 7.01 -11.49 35.94
CA ALA A 34 7.27 -12.23 37.17
C ALA A 34 8.75 -12.64 37.29
N ALA A 35 9.21 -12.90 38.51
CA ALA A 35 10.60 -13.29 38.74
C ALA A 35 10.97 -14.53 37.90
N GLY A 36 12.04 -14.41 37.10
CA GLY A 36 12.49 -15.45 36.18
C GLY A 36 11.75 -15.52 34.84
N LYS A 37 10.79 -14.60 34.59
CA LYS A 37 10.04 -14.48 33.34
C LYS A 37 10.44 -13.26 32.52
N SER A 38 10.10 -13.28 31.24
CA SER A 38 10.27 -12.20 30.28
C SER A 38 9.04 -12.12 29.36
N TYR A 39 8.77 -10.94 28.81
CA TYR A 39 7.81 -10.79 27.73
C TYR A 39 8.45 -11.11 26.38
N TYR A 40 7.74 -11.85 25.53
CA TYR A 40 8.13 -12.14 24.15
C TYR A 40 7.02 -11.73 23.19
N ALA A 41 7.39 -11.07 22.09
CA ALA A 41 6.45 -10.67 21.05
C ALA A 41 6.54 -11.58 19.83
N TRP A 42 5.38 -11.86 19.26
CA TRP A 42 5.19 -12.76 18.14
C TRP A 42 4.28 -12.13 17.10
N LEU A 43 4.59 -12.33 15.82
CA LEU A 43 3.60 -12.19 14.77
C LEU A 43 3.01 -13.56 14.43
N LEU A 44 1.69 -13.59 14.29
CA LEU A 44 0.94 -14.78 13.91
C LEU A 44 0.36 -14.57 12.52
N ASN A 45 0.34 -15.65 11.74
CA ASN A 45 -0.21 -15.67 10.39
C ASN A 45 -1.74 -15.80 10.37
N ASP A 46 -2.27 -15.70 9.16
CA ASP A 46 -3.70 -15.78 8.84
C ASP A 46 -4.31 -17.15 9.14
N ASP A 47 -3.52 -18.22 9.04
CA ASP A 47 -3.98 -19.59 9.24
C ASP A 47 -3.76 -20.03 10.70
N PRO A 48 -4.82 -20.17 11.52
CA PRO A 48 -4.68 -20.61 12.90
C PRO A 48 -4.33 -22.09 13.07
N VAL A 49 -4.34 -22.91 12.00
CA VAL A 49 -4.18 -24.37 12.07
C VAL A 49 -2.74 -24.80 11.81
N GLU A 50 -2.07 -24.25 10.79
CA GLU A 50 -0.67 -24.57 10.43
C GLU A 50 0.29 -23.42 10.74
N GLY A 51 -0.11 -22.56 11.68
CA GLY A 51 0.35 -21.19 11.78
C GLY A 51 1.87 -21.01 11.86
N LYS A 52 2.47 -20.40 10.82
CA LYS A 52 3.84 -19.90 10.92
C LYS A 52 3.86 -18.75 11.92
N VAL A 53 4.63 -18.92 12.98
CA VAL A 53 4.85 -17.91 14.01
C VAL A 53 6.22 -17.30 13.80
N LEU A 54 6.29 -15.98 13.83
CA LEU A 54 7.56 -15.24 13.82
C LEU A 54 7.82 -14.67 15.21
N LEU A 55 8.91 -15.10 15.85
CA LEU A 55 9.42 -14.44 17.04
C LEU A 55 10.02 -13.09 16.65
N LEU A 56 9.46 -12.00 17.19
CA LEU A 56 10.05 -10.67 17.05
C LEU A 56 11.20 -10.48 18.04
N GLY A 57 11.03 -10.98 19.27
CA GLY A 57 12.07 -10.96 20.30
C GLY A 57 11.54 -10.76 21.71
N GLN A 58 12.48 -10.65 22.65
CA GLN A 58 12.20 -10.31 24.04
C GLN A 58 11.92 -8.81 24.17
N LEU A 59 10.85 -8.43 24.87
CA LEU A 59 10.46 -7.04 25.07
C LEU A 59 11.12 -6.45 26.33
N PRO A 60 11.87 -5.35 26.22
CA PRO A 60 12.38 -4.63 27.38
C PRO A 60 11.27 -3.78 28.01
N VAL A 61 11.05 -3.95 29.32
CA VAL A 61 10.15 -3.08 30.10
C VAL A 61 10.99 -2.09 30.89
N ILE A 62 10.93 -0.81 30.50
CA ILE A 62 11.68 0.28 31.11
C ILE A 62 10.67 1.29 31.66
N HIS A 63 10.64 1.48 32.98
CA HIS A 63 9.70 2.39 33.66
C HIS A 63 8.23 2.20 33.26
N GLY A 64 7.81 0.95 33.05
CA GLY A 64 6.45 0.61 32.65
C GLY A 64 6.10 0.90 31.19
N GLN A 65 7.12 1.13 30.36
CA GLN A 65 6.99 1.32 28.92
C GLN A 65 7.74 0.21 28.17
N VAL A 66 7.21 -0.15 27.00
CA VAL A 66 7.92 -0.93 25.99
C VAL A 66 7.99 -0.04 24.75
N HIS A 67 9.20 0.20 24.29
CA HIS A 67 9.50 0.77 22.99
C HIS A 67 10.38 -0.25 22.26
N PHE A 68 9.79 -1.00 21.35
CA PHE A 68 10.45 -2.12 20.68
C PHE A 68 10.41 -1.96 19.17
N HIS A 69 11.56 -2.14 18.54
CA HIS A 69 11.71 -2.08 17.09
C HIS A 69 12.29 -3.39 16.56
N PHE A 70 11.59 -4.01 15.62
CA PHE A 70 12.06 -5.15 14.86
C PHE A 70 12.54 -4.67 13.49
N ASN A 71 13.84 -4.83 13.21
CA ASN A 71 14.48 -4.33 11.99
C ASN A 71 14.16 -5.15 10.72
N GLY A 72 13.37 -6.22 10.84
CA GLY A 72 13.15 -7.21 9.80
C GLY A 72 13.91 -8.51 10.03
N ASP A 73 13.41 -9.57 9.40
CA ASP A 73 14.13 -10.85 9.35
C ASP A 73 15.26 -10.80 8.31
N GLN A 74 16.05 -11.88 8.21
CA GLN A 74 17.17 -11.92 7.26
C GLN A 74 16.75 -11.83 5.79
N GLN A 75 15.47 -12.10 5.49
CA GLN A 75 14.94 -12.08 4.12
C GLN A 75 14.19 -10.78 3.83
N HIS A 76 14.07 -9.87 4.80
CA HIS A 76 13.22 -8.68 4.74
C HIS A 76 11.81 -9.03 4.27
N THR A 77 11.25 -10.10 4.83
CA THR A 77 9.91 -10.59 4.49
C THR A 77 8.88 -9.48 4.65
N ASN A 78 7.97 -9.35 3.68
CA ASN A 78 6.80 -8.48 3.83
C ASN A 78 5.87 -9.05 4.90
N LEU A 79 5.97 -8.54 6.12
CA LEU A 79 5.29 -9.09 7.28
C LEU A 79 3.78 -8.86 7.19
N LEU A 80 3.34 -7.73 6.62
CA LEU A 80 1.92 -7.42 6.45
C LEU A 80 1.25 -8.36 5.43
N GLU A 81 1.99 -8.85 4.43
CA GLU A 81 1.47 -9.85 3.48
C GLU A 81 1.15 -11.19 4.16
N VAL A 82 1.92 -11.59 5.17
CA VAL A 82 1.88 -12.97 5.72
C VAL A 82 1.41 -13.06 7.18
N THR A 83 1.16 -11.93 7.85
CA THR A 83 0.71 -11.87 9.24
C THR A 83 -0.51 -10.97 9.41
N ASN A 84 -1.31 -11.24 10.45
CA ASN A 84 -2.50 -10.47 10.79
C ASN A 84 -2.61 -10.08 12.26
N ARG A 85 -1.76 -10.64 13.13
CA ARG A 85 -1.89 -10.57 14.58
C ARG A 85 -0.54 -10.42 15.27
N LEU A 86 -0.54 -9.62 16.33
CA LEU A 86 0.51 -9.60 17.34
C LEU A 86 0.03 -10.38 18.58
N LEU A 87 0.90 -11.19 19.14
CA LEU A 87 0.72 -11.78 20.47
C LEU A 87 1.94 -11.44 21.35
N VAL A 88 1.68 -11.07 22.62
CA VAL A 88 2.71 -10.93 23.65
C VAL A 88 2.44 -11.93 24.77
N THR A 89 3.43 -12.79 25.04
CA THR A 89 3.40 -13.82 26.09
C THR A 89 4.39 -13.50 27.20
N GLU A 90 4.12 -13.98 28.41
CA GLU A 90 5.06 -13.96 29.55
C GLU A 90 5.61 -15.37 29.78
N GLU A 91 6.88 -15.59 29.44
CA GLU A 91 7.50 -16.92 29.42
C GLU A 91 8.85 -16.95 30.15
N ASP A 92 9.42 -18.14 30.36
CA ASP A 92 10.69 -18.29 31.07
C ASP A 92 11.82 -17.52 30.39
N ALA A 93 12.57 -16.74 31.18
CA ALA A 93 13.70 -15.95 30.68
C ALA A 93 14.96 -16.79 30.44
N GLY A 94 15.02 -18.01 30.99
CA GLY A 94 16.21 -18.88 30.93
C GLY A 94 16.44 -19.53 29.56
N THR A 95 15.47 -19.52 28.66
CA THR A 95 15.60 -20.03 27.29
C THR A 95 14.65 -19.26 26.38
N VAL A 96 15.15 -18.78 25.24
CA VAL A 96 14.32 -18.10 24.25
C VAL A 96 13.32 -19.10 23.67
N PRO A 97 12.00 -18.89 23.80
CA PRO A 97 11.02 -19.81 23.26
C PRO A 97 11.08 -19.85 21.73
N SER A 98 10.80 -21.00 21.13
CA SER A 98 10.70 -21.16 19.67
C SER A 98 9.27 -20.96 19.14
N THR A 99 8.27 -21.03 20.02
CA THR A 99 6.85 -20.84 19.74
C THR A 99 6.19 -20.19 20.96
N PRO A 100 5.11 -19.41 20.79
CA PRO A 100 4.38 -18.86 21.92
C PRO A 100 3.79 -19.99 22.77
N SER A 101 3.78 -19.79 24.08
CA SER A 101 3.14 -20.72 25.03
C SER A 101 1.70 -21.02 24.65
N LEU A 102 1.33 -22.30 24.66
CA LEU A 102 -0.06 -22.76 24.46
C LEU A 102 -0.93 -22.53 25.70
N ASP A 103 -0.32 -22.26 26.86
CA ASP A 103 -1.05 -21.86 28.05
C ASP A 103 -1.50 -20.41 27.92
N THR A 104 -2.76 -20.20 27.57
CA THR A 104 -3.35 -18.87 27.36
C THR A 104 -3.34 -18.01 28.63
N SER A 105 -3.11 -18.58 29.82
CA SER A 105 -2.89 -17.80 31.04
C SER A 105 -1.59 -17.02 31.03
N THR A 106 -0.66 -17.33 30.11
CA THR A 106 0.59 -16.59 29.89
C THR A 106 0.44 -15.47 28.86
N TRP A 107 -0.70 -15.38 28.16
CA TRP A 107 -0.94 -14.34 27.18
C TRP A 107 -1.29 -13.05 27.89
N ARG A 108 -0.70 -11.94 27.45
CA ARG A 108 -0.81 -10.65 28.13
C ARG A 108 -1.43 -9.60 27.25
N PHE A 109 -0.99 -9.54 26.00
CA PHE A 109 -1.44 -8.54 25.05
C PHE A 109 -1.64 -9.16 23.68
N MET A 110 -2.62 -8.64 22.94
CA MET A 110 -2.91 -9.08 21.59
C MET A 110 -3.38 -7.90 20.74
N ALA A 111 -3.05 -7.93 19.47
CA ALA A 111 -3.59 -7.02 18.46
C ALA A 111 -3.95 -7.83 17.22
N GLU A 112 -5.03 -7.48 16.53
CA GLU A 112 -5.48 -8.17 15.33
C GLU A 112 -6.09 -7.15 14.35
N PHE A 113 -5.76 -7.29 13.06
CA PHE A 113 -6.47 -6.54 12.04
C PHE A 113 -7.91 -7.03 11.89
N PRO A 114 -8.91 -6.13 11.84
CA PRO A 114 -10.29 -6.50 11.53
C PRO A 114 -10.40 -7.27 10.21
N GLN A 115 -10.88 -8.53 10.31
CA GLN A 115 -11.02 -9.42 9.16
C GLN A 115 -12.46 -9.59 8.69
N LYS A 116 -13.44 -8.99 9.38
CA LYS A 116 -14.84 -9.11 8.99
C LYS A 116 -15.08 -8.33 7.68
N PRO A 117 -15.52 -8.99 6.60
CA PRO A 117 -15.84 -8.29 5.35
C PRO A 117 -16.95 -7.26 5.51
N ASN A 118 -16.93 -6.24 4.67
CA ASN A 118 -18.09 -5.35 4.52
C ASN A 118 -19.27 -6.16 3.94
N PRO A 119 -20.42 -6.26 4.65
CA PRO A 119 -21.57 -7.01 4.14
C PRO A 119 -22.19 -6.41 2.87
N GLN A 120 -21.90 -5.14 2.54
CA GLN A 120 -22.34 -4.49 1.31
C GLN A 120 -21.42 -4.77 0.11
N ASP A 121 -20.20 -5.24 0.35
CA ASP A 121 -19.34 -5.75 -0.72
C ASP A 121 -19.76 -7.19 -1.01
N THR A 122 -20.67 -7.34 -1.98
CA THR A 122 -21.20 -8.63 -2.41
C THR A 122 -20.38 -9.30 -3.52
N VAL A 123 -19.32 -8.64 -3.99
CA VAL A 123 -18.54 -9.12 -5.15
C VAL A 123 -17.21 -9.69 -4.68
N HIS A 124 -16.46 -8.92 -3.89
CA HIS A 124 -15.10 -9.27 -3.49
C HIS A 124 -15.01 -9.73 -2.04
N HIS A 125 -15.97 -9.33 -1.21
CA HIS A 125 -15.99 -9.60 0.23
C HIS A 125 -14.69 -9.20 0.94
N PHE A 126 -14.17 -8.02 0.62
CA PHE A 126 -12.96 -7.50 1.24
C PHE A 126 -13.22 -7.04 2.68
N SER A 127 -12.21 -7.31 3.52
CA SER A 127 -12.11 -6.81 4.90
C SER A 127 -11.21 -5.57 4.96
N LEU A 128 -11.13 -4.94 6.14
CA LEU A 128 -10.16 -3.87 6.36
C LEU A 128 -8.72 -4.34 6.06
N LEU A 129 -8.35 -5.54 6.52
CA LEU A 129 -7.04 -6.12 6.23
C LEU A 129 -6.82 -6.34 4.72
N SER A 130 -7.86 -6.75 3.99
CA SER A 130 -7.77 -6.94 2.53
C SER A 130 -7.38 -5.62 1.85
N HIS A 131 -8.10 -4.53 2.15
CA HIS A 131 -7.79 -3.23 1.56
C HIS A 131 -6.40 -2.71 1.98
N LEU A 132 -6.03 -2.85 3.26
CA LEU A 132 -4.69 -2.48 3.74
C LEU A 132 -3.59 -3.24 2.99
N ARG A 133 -3.77 -4.55 2.78
CA ARG A 133 -2.81 -5.36 2.04
C ARG A 133 -2.73 -4.95 0.57
N HIS A 134 -3.85 -4.67 -0.07
CA HIS A 134 -3.80 -4.25 -1.49
C HIS A 134 -3.11 -2.90 -1.66
N LEU A 135 -3.30 -1.99 -0.71
CA LEU A 135 -2.59 -0.71 -0.70
C LEU A 135 -1.09 -0.88 -0.41
N LEU A 136 -0.73 -1.66 0.62
CA LEU A 136 0.62 -1.63 1.20
C LEU A 136 1.49 -2.84 0.88
N ALA A 137 0.92 -4.03 0.71
CA ALA A 137 1.68 -5.28 0.80
C ALA A 137 1.61 -6.18 -0.43
N SER A 138 0.41 -6.48 -0.92
CA SER A 138 0.16 -7.42 -2.02
C SER A 138 -1.21 -7.13 -2.61
N ASP A 139 -1.24 -6.46 -3.75
CA ASP A 139 -2.45 -6.29 -4.55
C ASP A 139 -2.66 -7.50 -5.48
N PRO A 140 -3.83 -8.15 -5.50
CA PRO A 140 -4.09 -9.31 -6.36
C PRO A 140 -3.90 -9.03 -7.85
N THR A 141 -4.31 -7.85 -8.32
CA THR A 141 -4.21 -7.46 -9.73
C THR A 141 -2.74 -7.28 -10.11
N LEU A 142 -1.96 -6.55 -9.31
CA LEU A 142 -0.53 -6.37 -9.52
C LEU A 142 0.25 -7.70 -9.43
N LYS A 143 -0.10 -8.55 -8.48
CA LYS A 143 0.51 -9.88 -8.31
C LYS A 143 0.35 -10.74 -9.55
N LEU A 144 -0.83 -10.74 -10.18
CA LEU A 144 -1.07 -11.45 -11.45
C LEU A 144 -0.22 -10.90 -12.60
N LEU A 145 0.15 -9.62 -12.55
CA LEU A 145 1.02 -8.96 -13.52
C LEU A 145 2.52 -9.10 -13.20
N GLY A 146 2.86 -9.84 -12.14
CA GLY A 146 4.25 -10.00 -11.70
C GLY A 146 4.85 -8.72 -11.13
N MET A 147 4.01 -7.85 -10.56
CA MET A 147 4.35 -6.63 -9.86
C MET A 147 4.16 -6.84 -8.35
N PRO A 148 5.20 -7.24 -7.61
CA PRO A 148 5.09 -7.50 -6.17
C PRO A 148 4.88 -6.21 -5.38
N GLY A 149 4.22 -6.30 -4.22
CA GLY A 149 3.88 -5.14 -3.38
C GLY A 149 2.41 -4.73 -3.50
N GLY A 150 2.04 -3.68 -2.76
CA GLY A 150 0.75 -3.01 -2.89
C GLY A 150 0.79 -1.85 -3.89
N LEU A 151 -0.38 -1.24 -4.14
CA LEU A 151 -0.53 -0.13 -5.10
C LEU A 151 0.33 1.10 -4.76
N ASP A 152 0.51 1.38 -3.47
CA ASP A 152 1.18 2.58 -2.96
C ASP A 152 2.62 2.73 -3.50
N ILE A 153 3.44 1.69 -3.35
CA ILE A 153 4.85 1.75 -3.78
C ILE A 153 4.99 1.90 -5.29
N TRP A 154 4.05 1.36 -6.07
CA TRP A 154 4.07 1.46 -7.53
C TRP A 154 3.60 2.84 -7.99
N LEU A 155 2.58 3.44 -7.36
CA LEU A 155 2.22 4.84 -7.60
C LEU A 155 3.43 5.75 -7.34
N PHE A 156 4.10 5.58 -6.20
CA PHE A 156 5.29 6.36 -5.84
C PHE A 156 6.38 6.29 -6.91
N ARG A 157 6.77 5.07 -7.31
CA ARG A 157 7.84 4.86 -8.30
C ARG A 157 7.48 5.39 -9.68
N ASN A 158 6.25 5.15 -10.13
CA ASN A 158 5.83 5.48 -11.49
C ASN A 158 5.69 6.99 -11.66
N VAL A 159 5.14 7.71 -10.67
CA VAL A 159 5.07 9.18 -10.71
C VAL A 159 6.46 9.81 -10.58
N GLN A 160 7.37 9.20 -9.80
CA GLN A 160 8.77 9.63 -9.76
C GLN A 160 9.42 9.56 -11.16
N LYS A 161 9.13 8.50 -11.94
CA LYS A 161 9.62 8.37 -13.31
C LYS A 161 9.04 9.40 -14.27
N VAL A 162 7.76 9.72 -14.14
CA VAL A 162 7.13 10.83 -14.89
C VAL A 162 7.85 12.15 -14.62
N LEU A 163 8.15 12.47 -13.35
CA LEU A 163 8.94 13.66 -12.99
C LEU A 163 10.36 13.62 -13.58
N GLU A 164 11.07 12.50 -13.44
CA GLU A 164 12.43 12.32 -13.97
C GLU A 164 12.48 12.59 -15.48
N TRP A 165 11.56 12.02 -16.25
CA TRP A 165 11.53 12.20 -17.69
C TRP A 165 11.00 13.56 -18.12
N SER A 166 10.11 14.18 -17.34
CA SER A 166 9.67 15.55 -17.60
C SER A 166 10.86 16.50 -17.49
N GLY A 167 11.66 16.38 -16.42
CA GLY A 167 12.87 17.18 -16.22
C GLY A 167 13.90 16.92 -17.32
N SER A 168 14.10 15.66 -17.70
CA SER A 168 15.02 15.28 -18.78
C SER A 168 14.63 15.90 -20.12
N ALA A 169 13.34 15.82 -20.50
CA ALA A 169 12.85 16.42 -21.74
C ALA A 169 13.05 17.95 -21.77
N ARG A 170 12.83 18.62 -20.63
CA ARG A 170 13.09 20.05 -20.49
C ARG A 170 14.57 20.39 -20.67
N ASP A 171 15.47 19.62 -20.05
CA ASP A 171 16.91 19.86 -20.12
C ASP A 171 17.47 19.59 -21.53
N ASP A 172 16.91 18.60 -22.25
CA ASP A 172 17.26 18.29 -23.64
C ASP A 172 16.94 19.44 -24.61
N TRP A 173 15.96 20.29 -24.29
CA TRP A 173 15.67 21.49 -25.08
C TRP A 173 16.87 22.43 -25.16
N ALA A 174 17.58 22.63 -24.04
CA ALA A 174 18.77 23.47 -24.00
C ALA A 174 19.92 22.91 -24.87
N ASN A 175 19.97 21.58 -24.99
CA ASN A 175 20.94 20.86 -25.84
C ASN A 175 20.42 20.65 -27.28
N GLN A 176 19.24 21.17 -27.61
CA GLN A 176 18.57 20.99 -28.91
C GLN A 176 18.42 19.52 -29.33
N SER A 177 18.33 18.60 -28.37
CA SER A 177 18.28 17.14 -28.59
C SER A 177 16.83 16.67 -28.76
N THR A 178 16.21 16.99 -29.90
CA THR A 178 14.78 16.75 -30.15
C THR A 178 14.41 15.27 -30.15
N ASP A 179 15.33 14.39 -30.56
CA ASP A 179 15.15 12.94 -30.51
C ASP A 179 15.10 12.39 -29.07
N LEU A 180 15.85 13.00 -28.14
CA LEU A 180 15.78 12.64 -26.72
C LEU A 180 14.50 13.19 -26.10
N MET A 181 14.14 14.44 -26.40
CA MET A 181 12.87 15.04 -25.97
C MET A 181 11.69 14.13 -26.33
N HIS A 182 11.53 13.74 -27.61
CA HIS A 182 10.46 12.85 -28.04
C HIS A 182 10.46 11.52 -27.28
N ARG A 183 11.63 10.91 -27.08
CA ARG A 183 11.73 9.64 -26.34
C ARG A 183 11.29 9.78 -24.89
N HIS A 184 11.61 10.89 -24.22
CA HIS A 184 11.15 11.14 -22.85
C HIS A 184 9.65 11.40 -22.79
N ILE A 185 9.10 12.14 -23.74
CA ILE A 185 7.66 12.41 -23.83
C ILE A 185 6.87 11.11 -24.06
N ILE A 186 7.34 10.23 -24.95
CA ILE A 186 6.71 8.92 -25.16
C ILE A 186 6.73 8.08 -23.88
N ARG A 187 7.85 8.05 -23.13
CA ARG A 187 7.93 7.32 -21.86
C ARG A 187 6.94 7.84 -20.81
N ILE A 188 6.72 9.15 -20.77
CA ILE A 188 5.72 9.77 -19.90
C ILE A 188 4.32 9.25 -20.27
N LEU A 189 3.96 9.29 -21.56
CA LEU A 189 2.67 8.78 -22.03
C LEU A 189 2.51 7.26 -21.84
N ASP A 190 3.57 6.47 -22.03
CA ASP A 190 3.54 5.03 -21.78
C ASP A 190 3.13 4.69 -20.32
N TYR A 191 3.52 5.52 -19.34
CA TYR A 191 3.15 5.33 -17.93
C TYR A 191 1.83 6.00 -17.54
N LEU A 192 1.52 7.18 -18.09
CA LEU A 192 0.25 7.86 -17.83
C LEU A 192 -0.91 7.07 -18.40
N ASP A 193 -0.79 6.58 -19.63
CA ASP A 193 -1.88 5.99 -20.41
C ASP A 193 -1.92 4.47 -20.27
N GLY A 194 -0.75 3.89 -20.01
CA GLY A 194 -0.55 2.45 -20.07
C GLY A 194 -0.67 1.90 -21.49
N LEU A 195 -0.31 0.63 -21.65
CA LEU A 195 -0.22 -0.02 -22.95
C LEU A 195 -1.55 -0.07 -23.72
N SER A 196 -2.68 -0.04 -23.02
CA SER A 196 -4.02 -0.12 -23.62
C SER A 196 -4.48 1.18 -24.29
N TYR A 197 -4.00 2.33 -23.81
CA TYR A 197 -4.51 3.64 -24.25
C TYR A 197 -3.44 4.51 -24.94
N VAL A 198 -2.15 4.29 -24.68
CA VAL A 198 -1.07 5.18 -25.17
C VAL A 198 -1.07 5.40 -26.69
N GLN A 199 -1.43 4.39 -27.49
CA GLN A 199 -1.43 4.47 -28.96
C GLN A 199 -2.49 5.43 -29.53
N GLN A 200 -3.42 5.92 -28.71
CA GLN A 200 -4.36 6.97 -29.10
C GLN A 200 -3.70 8.37 -29.11
N ASP A 201 -2.61 8.52 -28.37
CA ASP A 201 -2.04 9.80 -27.97
C ASP A 201 -0.62 10.05 -28.52
N VAL A 202 0.01 9.02 -29.09
CA VAL A 202 1.31 9.08 -29.74
C VAL A 202 1.18 8.92 -31.27
N PRO A 203 2.18 9.35 -32.07
CA PRO A 203 2.22 9.06 -33.50
C PRO A 203 2.06 7.56 -33.79
N VAL A 204 1.41 7.24 -34.91
CA VAL A 204 1.23 5.85 -35.36
C VAL A 204 2.58 5.14 -35.40
N ASP A 205 2.59 3.87 -34.96
CA ASP A 205 3.77 3.01 -34.86
C ASP A 205 4.85 3.48 -33.87
N SER A 206 4.52 4.39 -32.94
CA SER A 206 5.43 4.76 -31.86
C SER A 206 5.75 3.54 -30.98
N PRO A 207 7.04 3.29 -30.69
CA PRO A 207 7.44 2.17 -29.85
C PRO A 207 7.10 2.43 -28.37
N VAL A 208 6.90 1.37 -27.61
CA VAL A 208 6.91 1.42 -26.15
C VAL A 208 8.36 1.55 -25.68
N LEU A 209 8.65 2.57 -24.86
CA LEU A 209 10.01 2.93 -24.45
C LEU A 209 10.31 2.70 -22.96
N VAL A 210 9.36 2.09 -22.26
CA VAL A 210 9.43 1.76 -20.84
C VAL A 210 9.33 0.25 -20.62
N ASN A 211 9.46 -0.20 -19.37
CA ASN A 211 9.19 -1.58 -19.01
C ASN A 211 7.72 -1.94 -19.23
N GLU A 212 7.43 -2.75 -20.26
CA GLU A 212 6.08 -3.19 -20.61
C GLU A 212 5.32 -3.85 -19.45
N ARG A 213 6.01 -4.56 -18.54
CA ARG A 213 5.35 -5.15 -17.36
C ARG A 213 4.70 -4.07 -16.51
N ILE A 214 5.43 -2.98 -16.27
CA ILE A 214 4.99 -1.89 -15.39
C ILE A 214 3.91 -1.05 -16.09
N ALA A 215 4.09 -0.77 -17.38
CA ALA A 215 3.14 0.01 -18.19
C ALA A 215 1.81 -0.71 -18.48
N ARG A 216 1.64 -1.98 -18.08
CA ARG A 216 0.33 -2.67 -18.14
C ARG A 216 -0.73 -2.04 -17.24
N VAL A 217 -0.30 -1.31 -16.21
CA VAL A 217 -1.18 -0.52 -15.34
C VAL A 217 -0.85 0.94 -15.58
N SER A 218 -1.83 1.69 -16.06
CA SER A 218 -1.70 3.13 -16.26
C SER A 218 -1.70 3.87 -14.92
N LEU A 219 -1.15 5.09 -14.90
CA LEU A 219 -1.33 5.99 -13.75
C LEU A 219 -2.74 6.59 -13.74
N LEU A 220 -3.25 6.98 -14.92
CA LEU A 220 -4.57 7.58 -15.11
C LEU A 220 -5.60 6.55 -15.57
N GLU A 221 -6.86 6.78 -15.22
CA GLU A 221 -8.01 5.97 -15.66
C GLU A 221 -8.76 6.71 -16.78
N PHE A 222 -8.95 6.05 -17.92
CA PHE A 222 -9.61 6.64 -19.09
C PHE A 222 -11.01 6.06 -19.34
N ASP A 223 -11.24 4.80 -18.95
CA ASP A 223 -12.55 4.15 -19.05
C ASP A 223 -12.87 3.34 -17.79
N VAL A 224 -13.45 4.02 -16.80
CA VAL A 224 -13.86 3.44 -15.50
C VAL A 224 -14.72 2.17 -15.64
N GLN A 225 -15.41 1.95 -16.77
CA GLN A 225 -16.29 0.80 -16.97
C GLN A 225 -15.57 -0.41 -17.58
N HIS A 226 -14.59 -0.20 -18.45
CA HIS A 226 -14.00 -1.27 -19.25
C HIS A 226 -12.48 -1.40 -19.14
N GLN A 227 -11.81 -0.40 -18.58
CA GLN A 227 -10.37 -0.45 -18.36
C GLN A 227 -10.05 -1.48 -17.27
N ASN A 228 -9.22 -2.45 -17.65
CA ASN A 228 -8.78 -3.52 -16.77
C ASN A 228 -7.32 -3.88 -17.10
N PRO A 229 -6.38 -3.72 -16.16
CA PRO A 229 -6.56 -3.25 -14.78
C PRO A 229 -6.94 -1.77 -14.69
N PRO A 230 -7.64 -1.32 -13.62
CA PRO A 230 -7.85 0.10 -13.39
C PRO A 230 -6.50 0.81 -13.15
N GLY A 231 -6.44 2.08 -13.53
CA GLY A 231 -5.30 2.96 -13.30
C GLY A 231 -5.02 3.16 -11.81
N PHE A 232 -3.75 3.39 -11.47
CA PHE A 232 -3.30 3.40 -10.07
C PHE A 232 -4.08 4.35 -9.17
N LEU A 233 -4.34 5.59 -9.60
CA LEU A 233 -5.01 6.59 -8.78
C LEU A 233 -6.45 6.16 -8.44
N TYR A 234 -7.20 5.73 -9.45
CA TYR A 234 -8.57 5.24 -9.28
C TYR A 234 -8.60 3.95 -8.45
N HIS A 235 -7.68 3.02 -8.70
CA HIS A 235 -7.63 1.75 -7.96
C HIS A 235 -7.34 1.95 -6.47
N ILE A 236 -6.44 2.88 -6.13
CA ILE A 236 -6.18 3.26 -4.73
C ILE A 236 -7.43 3.90 -4.11
N ALA A 237 -8.11 4.81 -4.81
CA ALA A 237 -9.35 5.45 -4.33
C ALA A 237 -10.43 4.42 -3.99
N LEU A 238 -10.60 3.37 -4.82
CA LEU A 238 -11.53 2.27 -4.53
C LEU A 238 -11.22 1.56 -3.20
N HIS A 239 -9.94 1.34 -2.90
CA HIS A 239 -9.55 0.73 -1.63
C HIS A 239 -9.69 1.67 -0.44
N LEU A 240 -9.40 2.97 -0.59
CA LEU A 240 -9.64 3.96 0.46
C LEU A 240 -11.13 4.05 0.81
N GLN A 241 -12.01 4.07 -0.20
CA GLN A 241 -13.46 4.03 0.02
C GLN A 241 -13.88 2.73 0.71
N GLY A 242 -13.38 1.58 0.24
CA GLY A 242 -13.64 0.28 0.86
C GLY A 242 -13.19 0.23 2.33
N MET A 243 -12.08 0.86 2.68
CA MET A 243 -11.63 1.01 4.07
C MET A 243 -12.58 1.87 4.90
N VAL A 244 -13.07 3.00 4.36
CA VAL A 244 -14.03 3.86 5.05
C VAL A 244 -15.30 3.09 5.43
N ASP A 245 -15.74 2.19 4.55
CA ASP A 245 -16.93 1.37 4.72
C ASP A 245 -16.68 0.06 5.48
N SER A 246 -15.42 -0.29 5.73
CA SER A 246 -15.05 -1.57 6.36
C SER A 246 -15.44 -1.64 7.84
N PRO A 247 -16.03 -2.75 8.30
CA PRO A 247 -16.21 -3.03 9.71
C PRO A 247 -14.87 -3.06 10.45
N GLY A 248 -14.78 -2.34 11.56
CA GLY A 248 -13.59 -2.31 12.40
C GLY A 248 -12.56 -1.22 12.06
N ALA A 249 -12.74 -0.47 10.97
CA ALA A 249 -11.92 0.72 10.71
C ALA A 249 -12.17 1.80 11.78
N THR A 250 -11.09 2.33 12.36
CA THR A 250 -11.16 3.37 13.40
C THR A 250 -11.56 4.73 12.82
N ALA A 251 -11.98 5.67 13.67
CA ALA A 251 -12.33 7.02 13.22
C ALA A 251 -11.12 7.72 12.57
N GLU A 252 -9.92 7.49 13.12
CA GLU A 252 -8.66 8.02 12.63
C GLU A 252 -8.29 7.44 11.27
N GLN A 253 -8.44 6.12 11.09
CA GLN A 253 -8.21 5.46 9.79
C GLN A 253 -9.15 6.00 8.73
N LYS A 254 -10.46 6.15 9.05
CA LYS A 254 -11.44 6.70 8.11
C LYS A 254 -11.12 8.15 7.73
N HIS A 255 -10.77 8.98 8.73
CA HIS A 255 -10.41 10.36 8.48
C HIS A 255 -9.17 10.48 7.60
N LEU A 256 -8.12 9.69 7.89
CA LEU A 256 -6.90 9.67 7.09
C LEU A 256 -7.16 9.16 5.67
N ALA A 257 -7.98 8.11 5.49
CA ALA A 257 -8.35 7.61 4.17
C ALA A 257 -9.05 8.68 3.31
N ILE A 258 -9.99 9.44 3.89
CA ILE A 258 -10.68 10.56 3.22
C ILE A 258 -9.69 11.67 2.84
N GLN A 259 -8.72 11.99 3.71
CA GLN A 259 -7.67 12.98 3.41
C GLN A 259 -6.76 12.52 2.27
N ILE A 260 -6.41 11.24 2.23
CA ILE A 260 -5.60 10.66 1.16
C ILE A 260 -6.37 10.69 -0.15
N ASP A 261 -7.64 10.30 -0.16
CA ASP A 261 -8.51 10.31 -1.35
C ASP A 261 -8.60 11.72 -1.95
N ALA A 262 -8.83 12.74 -1.12
CA ALA A 262 -8.84 14.13 -1.57
C ALA A 262 -7.48 14.61 -2.13
N ALA A 263 -6.36 14.08 -1.61
CA ALA A 263 -5.03 14.37 -2.16
C ALA A 263 -4.79 13.63 -3.49
N ILE A 264 -5.28 12.40 -3.63
CA ILE A 264 -5.22 11.62 -4.88
C ILE A 264 -5.95 12.36 -6.00
N SER A 265 -7.16 12.89 -5.76
CA SER A 265 -7.87 13.67 -6.80
C SER A 265 -7.10 14.91 -7.26
N LYS A 266 -6.29 15.53 -6.38
CA LYS A 266 -5.43 16.65 -6.76
C LYS A 266 -4.23 16.20 -7.59
N VAL A 267 -3.60 15.09 -7.20
CA VAL A 267 -2.51 14.47 -7.98
C VAL A 267 -3.01 14.04 -9.36
N GLU A 268 -4.21 13.46 -9.44
CA GLU A 268 -4.87 13.10 -10.70
C GLU A 268 -4.99 14.31 -11.62
N ALA A 269 -5.56 15.41 -11.14
CA ALA A 269 -5.68 16.64 -11.92
C ALA A 269 -4.32 17.18 -12.40
N LEU A 270 -3.26 17.06 -11.60
CA LEU A 270 -1.90 17.45 -12.01
C LEU A 270 -1.33 16.52 -13.07
N LEU A 271 -1.50 15.20 -12.94
CA LEU A 271 -1.06 14.23 -13.94
C LEU A 271 -1.85 14.32 -15.24
N GLU A 272 -3.13 14.71 -15.20
CA GLU A 272 -3.90 15.07 -16.40
C GLU A 272 -3.32 16.30 -17.11
N GLN A 273 -2.80 17.30 -16.38
CA GLN A 273 -2.09 18.42 -17.03
C GLN A 273 -0.77 17.96 -17.67
N VAL A 274 0.01 17.11 -16.99
CA VAL A 274 1.21 16.49 -17.56
C VAL A 274 0.86 15.73 -18.85
N HIS A 275 -0.23 14.94 -18.83
CA HIS A 275 -0.74 14.21 -19.98
C HIS A 275 -1.07 15.15 -21.15
N GLN A 276 -1.83 16.21 -20.89
CA GLN A 276 -2.22 17.19 -21.91
C GLN A 276 -1.02 17.87 -22.56
N ASP A 277 0.02 18.20 -21.78
CA ASP A 277 1.23 18.83 -22.30
C ASP A 277 2.09 17.84 -23.08
N ALA A 278 2.27 16.62 -22.57
CA ALA A 278 2.97 15.54 -23.25
C ALA A 278 2.34 15.22 -24.61
N LYS A 279 1.00 15.17 -24.70
CA LYS A 279 0.27 14.97 -25.97
C LYS A 279 0.53 16.06 -27.00
N LYS A 280 0.59 17.32 -26.57
CA LYS A 280 0.92 18.41 -27.48
C LYS A 280 2.36 18.29 -27.96
N LEU A 281 3.29 18.03 -27.03
CA LEU A 281 4.72 17.95 -27.32
C LEU A 281 5.07 16.79 -28.25
N VAL A 282 4.48 15.60 -28.05
CA VAL A 282 4.80 14.41 -28.85
C VAL A 282 4.42 14.56 -30.33
N MET A 283 3.47 15.45 -30.63
CA MET A 283 2.99 15.73 -31.99
C MET A 283 3.76 16.87 -32.68
N MET A 284 4.68 17.53 -31.98
CA MET A 284 5.51 18.59 -32.56
C MET A 284 6.59 18.01 -33.47
N THR A 285 6.93 18.73 -34.53
CA THR A 285 8.13 18.48 -35.34
C THR A 285 9.38 18.97 -34.63
N ASP A 286 10.56 18.49 -35.04
CA ASP A 286 11.85 18.96 -34.51
C ASP A 286 11.99 20.50 -34.52
N THR A 287 11.54 21.14 -35.60
CA THR A 287 11.58 22.61 -35.72
C THR A 287 10.65 23.30 -34.73
N GLN A 288 9.48 22.72 -34.44
CA GLN A 288 8.57 23.22 -33.42
C GLN A 288 9.14 22.99 -32.03
N LEU A 289 9.75 21.84 -31.76
CA LEU A 289 10.35 21.54 -30.46
C LEU A 289 11.45 22.54 -30.08
N GLN A 290 12.18 23.09 -31.05
CA GLN A 290 13.22 24.09 -30.80
C GLN A 290 12.69 25.51 -30.52
N GLN A 291 11.37 25.75 -30.62
CA GLN A 291 10.82 27.09 -30.40
C GLN A 291 10.78 27.45 -28.91
N PRO A 292 10.95 28.75 -28.55
CA PRO A 292 10.81 29.21 -27.17
C PRO A 292 9.45 28.91 -26.53
N SER A 293 8.38 28.85 -27.33
CA SER A 293 7.05 28.47 -26.83
C SER A 293 6.99 27.02 -26.34
N THR A 294 7.83 26.14 -26.91
CA THR A 294 7.94 24.73 -26.48
C THR A 294 8.64 24.64 -25.13
N LEU A 295 9.64 25.50 -24.87
CA LEU A 295 10.26 25.57 -23.55
C LEU A 295 9.23 25.89 -22.46
N SER A 296 8.33 26.84 -22.70
CA SER A 296 7.25 27.15 -21.74
C SER A 296 6.36 25.94 -21.48
N LEU A 297 6.02 25.16 -22.51
CA LEU A 297 5.22 23.94 -22.35
C LEU A 297 5.97 22.83 -21.59
N LEU A 298 7.29 22.70 -21.80
CA LEU A 298 8.14 21.78 -21.04
C LEU A 298 8.28 22.23 -19.58
N ASP A 299 8.41 23.53 -19.33
CA ASP A 299 8.41 24.11 -17.98
C ASP A 299 7.10 23.80 -17.23
N ASP A 300 5.95 23.95 -17.90
CA ASP A 300 4.63 23.64 -17.34
C ASP A 300 4.50 22.14 -17.03
N MET A 301 4.88 21.27 -17.96
CA MET A 301 4.86 19.81 -17.75
C MET A 301 5.74 19.39 -16.56
N VAL A 302 6.95 19.96 -16.44
CA VAL A 302 7.85 19.72 -15.30
C VAL A 302 7.23 20.21 -13.99
N LYS A 303 6.66 21.41 -13.99
CA LYS A 303 6.01 21.98 -12.82
C LYS A 303 4.87 21.08 -12.33
N HIS A 304 3.96 20.66 -13.21
CA HIS A 304 2.85 19.79 -12.82
C HIS A 304 3.32 18.41 -12.34
N ALA A 305 4.33 17.82 -12.99
CA ALA A 305 4.92 16.55 -12.54
C ALA A 305 5.60 16.68 -11.16
N GLN A 306 6.27 17.81 -10.92
CA GLN A 306 6.91 18.10 -9.64
C GLN A 306 5.85 18.28 -8.55
N ASP A 307 4.85 19.13 -8.78
CA ASP A 307 3.77 19.39 -7.83
C ASP A 307 2.99 18.08 -7.54
N ALA A 308 2.79 17.21 -8.53
CA ALA A 308 2.18 15.89 -8.35
C ALA A 308 3.03 14.98 -7.45
N PHE A 309 4.35 15.01 -7.58
CA PHE A 309 5.24 14.11 -6.83
C PHE A 309 5.58 14.59 -5.42
N ILE A 310 5.97 15.86 -5.27
CA ILE A 310 6.45 16.42 -3.99
C ILE A 310 5.43 17.32 -3.27
N GLY A 311 4.34 17.69 -3.95
CA GLY A 311 3.32 18.60 -3.43
C GLY A 311 3.63 20.07 -3.73
N GLN A 312 2.67 20.94 -3.44
CA GLN A 312 2.78 22.39 -3.64
C GLN A 312 2.13 23.18 -2.50
N PHE A 313 2.68 24.34 -2.20
CA PHE A 313 2.01 25.30 -1.31
C PHE A 313 0.91 26.03 -2.07
N ASP A 314 -0.31 25.99 -1.55
CA ASP A 314 -1.44 26.72 -2.11
C ASP A 314 -1.58 28.08 -1.40
N PRO A 315 -1.26 29.20 -2.07
CA PRO A 315 -1.32 30.53 -1.45
C PRO A 315 -2.75 31.00 -1.20
N THR A 316 -3.76 30.39 -1.83
CA THR A 316 -5.17 30.76 -1.67
C THR A 316 -5.74 30.21 -0.37
N THR A 317 -5.37 28.98 -0.04
CA THR A 317 -5.81 28.30 1.18
C THR A 317 -4.81 28.45 2.33
N GLY A 318 -3.55 28.73 2.02
CA GLY A 318 -2.45 28.75 2.99
C GLY A 318 -2.00 27.35 3.40
N GLU A 319 -2.45 26.30 2.71
CA GLU A 319 -2.16 24.90 3.03
C GLU A 319 -1.16 24.29 2.04
N ILE A 320 -0.46 23.25 2.50
CA ILE A 320 0.36 22.42 1.63
C ILE A 320 -0.55 21.36 0.99
N GLN A 321 -0.63 21.38 -0.34
CA GLN A 321 -1.21 20.29 -1.11
C GLN A 321 -0.20 19.14 -1.17
N ASN A 322 -0.61 17.98 -0.66
CA ASN A 322 0.20 16.77 -0.66
C ASN A 322 0.41 16.25 -2.09
N GLY A 323 1.65 15.91 -2.42
CA GLY A 323 1.97 15.09 -3.59
C GLY A 323 2.05 13.61 -3.22
N VAL A 324 2.43 12.78 -4.19
CA VAL A 324 2.58 11.34 -4.04
C VAL A 324 3.54 10.96 -2.92
N THR A 325 4.59 11.75 -2.66
CA THR A 325 5.51 11.51 -1.54
C THR A 325 4.80 11.55 -0.19
N GLN A 326 3.96 12.56 0.05
CA GLN A 326 3.22 12.66 1.31
C GLN A 326 2.07 11.65 1.37
N ILE A 327 1.43 11.35 0.23
CA ILE A 327 0.43 10.28 0.12
C ILE A 327 1.04 8.93 0.51
N HIS A 328 2.24 8.62 0.03
CA HIS A 328 2.94 7.38 0.33
C HIS A 328 3.12 7.15 1.85
N TYR A 329 3.65 8.16 2.55
CA TYR A 329 3.77 8.08 4.02
C TYR A 329 2.42 8.12 4.74
N ALA A 330 1.40 8.75 4.15
CA ALA A 330 0.05 8.74 4.71
C ALA A 330 -0.60 7.35 4.61
N ILE A 331 -0.46 6.66 3.48
CA ILE A 331 -0.99 5.30 3.30
C ILE A 331 -0.32 4.32 4.28
N GLN A 332 0.98 4.43 4.54
CA GLN A 332 1.66 3.61 5.57
C GLN A 332 1.05 3.79 6.97
N ARG A 333 0.58 5.00 7.30
CA ARG A 333 -0.07 5.31 8.59
C ARG A 333 -1.53 4.84 8.68
N LEU A 334 -2.06 4.20 7.64
CA LEU A 334 -3.38 3.56 7.70
C LEU A 334 -3.38 2.21 8.43
N ALA A 335 -2.21 1.58 8.61
CA ALA A 335 -2.10 0.23 9.16
C ALA A 335 -1.68 0.09 10.64
N PRO A 336 -1.86 1.07 11.56
CA PRO A 336 -1.66 0.78 12.98
C PRO A 336 -2.72 -0.20 13.49
N ILE A 337 -2.32 -1.07 14.41
CA ILE A 337 -3.23 -1.94 15.16
C ILE A 337 -3.16 -1.60 16.64
N GLU A 338 -4.31 -1.43 17.27
CA GLU A 338 -4.40 -1.24 18.72
C GLU A 338 -4.15 -2.54 19.47
N VAL A 339 -3.32 -2.45 20.50
CA VAL A 339 -2.97 -3.56 21.40
C VAL A 339 -3.91 -3.55 22.61
N ALA A 340 -4.62 -4.65 22.80
CA ALA A 340 -5.51 -4.89 23.91
C ALA A 340 -4.90 -5.85 24.95
N ILE A 341 -5.33 -5.71 26.20
CA ILE A 341 -5.01 -6.66 27.27
C ILE A 341 -5.80 -7.94 27.04
N VAL A 342 -5.14 -9.10 27.16
CA VAL A 342 -5.81 -10.41 27.18
C VAL A 342 -6.32 -10.65 28.61
N PRO A 343 -7.65 -10.73 28.84
CA PRO A 343 -8.17 -10.99 30.17
C PRO A 343 -7.77 -12.39 30.65
N ALA A 344 -7.42 -12.52 31.93
CA ALA A 344 -7.08 -13.82 32.54
C ALA A 344 -8.23 -14.86 32.49
N THR A 345 -9.44 -14.47 32.08
CA THR A 345 -10.66 -15.29 32.05
C THR A 345 -11.11 -15.76 30.67
N THR A 346 -10.44 -15.40 29.58
CA THR A 346 -10.80 -15.87 28.22
C THR A 346 -10.27 -17.26 27.85
N ALA A 347 -9.75 -18.03 28.82
CA ALA A 347 -9.37 -19.43 28.61
C ALA A 347 -10.57 -20.40 28.39
N ARG A 348 -11.82 -19.92 28.42
CA ARG A 348 -13.03 -20.73 28.13
C ARG A 348 -14.18 -19.92 27.53
N ALA A 349 -14.01 -19.35 26.34
CA ALA A 349 -15.12 -19.06 25.41
C ALA A 349 -14.55 -18.39 24.16
N ASN A 350 -14.31 -19.18 23.11
CA ASN A 350 -14.50 -18.84 21.69
C ASN A 350 -13.92 -19.94 20.78
N SER A 351 -14.25 -21.20 21.07
CA SER A 351 -14.16 -22.31 20.11
C SER A 351 -15.53 -22.69 19.54
N SER A 352 -16.49 -21.77 19.60
CA SER A 352 -17.80 -21.90 18.96
C SER A 352 -18.09 -20.67 18.11
N LEU A 353 -17.33 -20.53 17.02
CA LEU A 353 -17.98 -20.17 15.77
C LEU A 353 -18.93 -21.33 15.47
N GLU A 354 -20.22 -21.11 15.74
CA GLU A 354 -21.28 -22.00 15.32
C GLU A 354 -21.15 -22.25 13.82
N LEU A 355 -20.69 -23.44 13.47
CA LEU A 355 -21.10 -24.11 12.25
C LEU A 355 -22.62 -24.27 12.33
N CYS A 356 -23.34 -23.27 11.83
CA CYS A 356 -24.76 -23.37 11.57
C CYS A 356 -24.95 -24.28 10.34
N ILE A 357 -24.83 -25.60 10.55
CA ILE A 357 -25.41 -26.62 9.67
C ILE A 357 -26.68 -27.08 10.39
N PRO A 358 -27.87 -26.76 9.86
CA PRO A 358 -28.65 -27.85 9.29
C PRO A 358 -29.51 -27.43 8.09
N CYS A 359 -29.40 -28.15 6.97
CA CYS A 359 -30.53 -28.64 6.16
C CYS A 359 -30.03 -29.34 4.89
N LEU A 360 -29.34 -30.47 5.03
CA LEU A 360 -29.16 -31.42 3.93
C LEU A 360 -29.17 -32.83 4.49
N LEU A 361 -30.37 -33.30 4.87
CA LEU A 361 -30.69 -34.71 5.06
C LEU A 361 -32.22 -34.83 5.08
N ASN A 362 -32.84 -34.71 3.90
CA ASN A 362 -34.17 -35.26 3.64
C ASN A 362 -34.50 -35.22 2.14
N THR A 363 -33.94 -36.13 1.35
CA THR A 363 -34.65 -36.73 0.20
C THR A 363 -33.87 -37.91 -0.37
N ILE A 364 -34.02 -39.09 0.24
CA ILE A 364 -33.96 -40.37 -0.50
C ILE A 364 -35.05 -41.26 0.07
N HIS A 365 -36.26 -41.19 -0.49
CA HIS A 365 -36.95 -42.34 -1.12
C HIS A 365 -38.40 -42.03 -1.51
N LEU A 366 -38.84 -42.77 -2.54
CA LEU A 366 -40.08 -42.73 -3.31
C LEU A 366 -40.05 -41.68 -4.44
N GLN A 367 -40.00 -42.08 -5.73
CA GLN A 367 -40.93 -43.02 -6.34
C GLN A 367 -40.36 -43.70 -7.60
N MET A 368 -40.89 -44.90 -7.86
CA MET A 368 -41.05 -45.48 -9.20
C MET A 368 -41.80 -44.53 -10.13
#